data_AF-A0A7R9WHR4-F1
#
_entry.id   AF-A0A7R9WHR4-F1
#
_cell.length_a   1.000
_cell.length_b   1.000
_cell.length_c   1.000
_cell.angle_alpha   90.00
_cell.angle_beta   90.00
_cell.angle_gamma   90.00
#
_symmetry.space_group_name_H-M   'P 1'
#
loop_
_entity.id
_entity.type
_entity.pdbx_description
1 polymer ?
#
loop_
_entity_poly.entity_id
_entity_poly.type
_entity_poly.pdbx_seq_one_letter_code
_entity_poly.pdbx_strand_id
1 'polypeptide(L)'
;TTRLATAAHRRVIASRSFFASSTDHTQLLETAEVHSLEGDDGKRKYVLVAQGMDSALVQKVPQLHLARIFLDGNTMYGAKVINKTLGETADVCGRLVDAALNDAGQNPQARSTLHGLSQWVIDEKDSIEALQTLDENQLEAVSAVANGDSSDGAYSAAKEEWEKLAKEFVLKG
;
A
#
# COMPACT_ATOMS: atom_id res chain seq x y z
N THR A 1 53.67 -34.47 -32.34
CA THR A 1 52.64 -33.51 -32.81
C THR A 1 51.69 -33.25 -31.66
N THR A 2 51.62 -31.99 -31.27
CA THR A 2 51.06 -31.47 -30.01
C THR A 2 49.60 -31.00 -30.21
N ARG A 3 48.85 -30.91 -29.11
CA ARG A 3 47.58 -30.16 -28.87
C ARG A 3 46.28 -30.96 -29.08
N LEU A 4 45.23 -30.81 -28.28
CA LEU A 4 44.96 -30.02 -27.07
C LEU A 4 43.68 -30.61 -26.45
N ALA A 5 43.70 -30.83 -25.13
CA ALA A 5 42.50 -31.11 -24.35
C ALA A 5 41.60 -29.86 -24.31
N THR A 6 40.28 -30.04 -24.42
CA THR A 6 39.31 -28.97 -24.13
C THR A 6 38.40 -29.45 -23.01
N ALA A 7 38.67 -28.96 -21.81
CA ALA A 7 37.84 -29.12 -20.63
C ALA A 7 36.60 -28.22 -20.75
N ALA A 8 35.41 -28.82 -20.75
CA ALA A 8 34.15 -28.07 -20.66
C ALA A 8 33.89 -27.69 -19.20
N HIS A 9 33.74 -26.38 -18.98
CA HIS A 9 33.47 -25.72 -17.72
C HIS A 9 32.09 -26.08 -17.14
N ARG A 10 32.07 -26.20 -15.81
CA ARG A 10 30.90 -26.29 -14.91
C ARG A 10 29.80 -25.27 -15.24
N ARG A 11 28.55 -25.64 -14.98
CA ARG A 11 27.65 -24.81 -14.16
C ARG A 11 27.05 -25.67 -13.05
N VAL A 12 27.52 -25.42 -11.84
CA VAL A 12 26.85 -25.81 -10.60
C VAL A 12 25.53 -25.06 -10.60
N ILE A 13 24.41 -25.78 -10.73
CA ILE A 13 23.10 -25.23 -10.42
C ILE A 13 23.11 -25.09 -8.90
N ALA A 14 23.37 -23.88 -8.41
CA ALA A 14 23.17 -23.56 -7.02
C ALA A 14 21.67 -23.69 -6.74
N SER A 15 21.27 -24.82 -6.17
CA SER A 15 19.96 -24.97 -5.53
C SER A 15 19.90 -23.93 -4.42
N ARG A 16 19.19 -22.83 -4.66
CA ARG A 16 18.90 -21.82 -3.63
C ARG A 16 18.19 -22.52 -2.48
N SER A 17 18.85 -22.56 -1.33
CA SER A 17 18.36 -23.06 -0.07
C SER A 17 17.18 -22.22 0.40
N PHE A 18 15.98 -22.80 0.32
CA PHE A 18 14.70 -22.19 0.68
C PHE A 18 14.34 -22.38 2.17
N PHE A 19 15.33 -22.29 3.05
CA PHE A 19 15.10 -22.24 4.49
C PHE A 19 15.86 -21.05 5.08
N ALA A 20 15.10 -19.98 5.29
CA ALA A 20 15.53 -18.78 5.99
C ALA A 20 15.99 -19.14 7.40
N SER A 21 17.30 -19.24 7.58
CA SER A 21 17.96 -19.13 8.87
C SER A 21 17.72 -17.71 9.36
N SER A 22 16.91 -17.54 10.41
CA SER A 22 16.93 -16.44 11.39
C SER A 22 17.86 -15.26 11.06
N THR A 23 17.56 -14.47 10.04
CA THR A 23 18.23 -13.21 9.73
C THR A 23 17.21 -12.10 9.77
N ASP A 24 17.51 -11.14 10.65
CA ASP A 24 16.86 -9.85 10.90
C ASP A 24 15.78 -9.44 9.92
N HIS A 25 14.55 -9.32 10.42
CA HIS A 25 13.43 -8.75 9.67
C HIS A 25 13.73 -7.33 9.13
N THR A 26 14.67 -6.61 9.74
CA THR A 26 15.20 -5.31 9.30
C THR A 26 15.94 -5.39 7.96
N GLN A 27 16.73 -6.44 7.71
CA GLN A 27 17.41 -6.64 6.43
C GLN A 27 16.43 -6.91 5.29
N LEU A 28 15.24 -7.42 5.61
CA LEU A 28 14.21 -7.72 4.63
C LEU A 28 13.61 -6.43 4.05
N LEU A 29 13.53 -5.34 4.84
CA LEU A 29 13.13 -4.03 4.33
C LEU A 29 14.22 -3.40 3.44
N GLU A 30 15.50 -3.49 3.84
CA GLU A 30 16.62 -2.93 3.06
C GLU A 30 16.75 -3.58 1.69
N THR A 31 16.55 -4.89 1.61
CA THR A 31 16.66 -5.68 0.38
C THR A 31 15.36 -5.73 -0.42
N ALA A 32 14.24 -5.26 0.13
CA ALA A 32 12.96 -5.27 -0.57
C ALA A 32 12.97 -4.38 -1.82
N GLU A 33 12.23 -4.81 -2.83
CA GLU A 33 12.08 -4.15 -4.12
C GLU A 33 10.64 -3.63 -4.28
N VAL A 34 10.48 -2.50 -4.96
CA VAL A 34 9.16 -1.94 -5.28
C VAL A 34 8.82 -2.31 -6.71
N HIS A 35 7.69 -2.99 -6.89
CA HIS A 35 7.14 -3.29 -8.21
C HIS A 35 5.96 -2.37 -8.49
N SER A 36 5.92 -1.82 -9.70
CA SER A 36 4.74 -1.17 -10.26
C SER A 36 3.94 -2.20 -11.05
N LEU A 37 2.68 -2.38 -10.68
CA LEU A 37 1.73 -3.26 -11.34
C LEU A 37 0.61 -2.42 -11.93
N GLU A 38 0.37 -2.53 -13.22
CA GLU A 38 -0.79 -1.90 -13.86
C GLU A 38 -2.01 -2.82 -13.71
N GLY A 39 -3.10 -2.26 -13.17
CA GLY A 39 -4.41 -2.89 -13.12
C GLY A 39 -5.17 -2.72 -14.43
N ASP A 40 -6.09 -3.64 -14.70
CA ASP A 40 -6.95 -3.58 -15.89
C ASP A 40 -7.86 -2.34 -15.93
N ASP A 41 -8.07 -1.70 -14.77
CA ASP A 41 -8.84 -0.47 -14.61
C ASP A 41 -8.01 0.81 -14.87
N GLY A 42 -6.78 0.67 -15.36
CA GLY A 42 -5.87 1.80 -15.61
C GLY A 42 -5.23 2.35 -14.35
N LYS A 43 -5.50 1.76 -13.18
CA LYS A 43 -4.90 2.17 -11.91
C LYS A 43 -3.58 1.48 -11.71
N ARG A 44 -2.63 2.19 -11.13
CA ARG A 44 -1.30 1.66 -10.85
C ARG A 44 -1.22 1.26 -9.38
N LYS A 45 -0.64 0.10 -9.13
CA LYS A 45 -0.45 -0.45 -7.80
C LYS A 45 1.04 -0.66 -7.55
N TYR A 46 1.56 0.02 -6.54
CA TYR A 46 2.93 -0.20 -6.08
C TYR A 46 2.91 -1.22 -4.96
N VAL A 47 3.75 -2.24 -5.07
CA VAL A 47 3.87 -3.29 -4.07
C VAL A 47 5.32 -3.45 -3.67
N LEU A 48 5.54 -3.53 -2.36
CA LEU A 48 6.82 -3.88 -1.79
C LEU A 48 6.90 -5.40 -1.71
N VAL A 49 7.98 -5.99 -2.20
CA VAL A 49 8.19 -7.44 -2.24
C VAL A 49 9.64 -7.78 -1.87
N ALA A 50 9.87 -9.04 -1.48
CA ALA A 50 11.23 -9.51 -1.25
C ALA A 50 12.05 -9.48 -2.55
N GLN A 51 13.37 -9.31 -2.41
CA GLN A 51 14.29 -9.20 -3.55
C GLN A 51 14.18 -10.39 -4.52
N GLY A 52 14.16 -10.11 -5.82
CA GLY A 52 14.20 -11.13 -6.86
C GLY A 52 12.89 -11.91 -7.03
N MET A 53 11.78 -11.38 -6.52
CA MET A 53 10.44 -11.89 -6.81
C MET A 53 10.05 -11.49 -8.24
N ASP A 54 9.42 -12.41 -8.97
CA ASP A 54 8.97 -12.16 -10.33
C ASP A 54 7.68 -11.32 -10.36
N SER A 55 7.61 -10.29 -11.21
CA SER A 55 6.46 -9.37 -11.26
C SER A 55 5.15 -10.05 -11.68
N ALA A 56 5.20 -11.02 -12.59
CA ALA A 56 4.01 -11.77 -13.02
C ALA A 56 3.50 -12.70 -11.91
N LEU A 57 4.41 -13.26 -11.10
CA LEU A 57 4.04 -14.02 -9.90
C LEU A 57 3.44 -13.12 -8.83
N VAL A 58 4.04 -11.96 -8.57
CA VAL A 58 3.58 -10.97 -7.59
C VAL A 58 2.19 -10.44 -7.95
N GLN A 59 1.87 -10.27 -9.23
CA GLN A 59 0.52 -9.87 -9.67
C GLN A 59 -0.52 -10.95 -9.35
N LYS A 60 -0.18 -12.23 -9.52
CA LYS A 60 -1.09 -13.36 -9.28
C LYS A 60 -1.23 -13.74 -7.80
N VAL A 61 -0.23 -13.46 -6.98
CA VAL A 61 -0.16 -13.93 -5.58
C VAL A 61 -0.07 -12.74 -4.61
N PRO A 62 -1.21 -12.18 -4.16
CA PRO A 62 -1.23 -11.05 -3.23
C PRO A 62 -0.57 -11.32 -1.88
N GLN A 63 -0.42 -12.59 -1.48
CA GLN A 63 0.23 -12.98 -0.24
C GLN A 63 1.74 -12.69 -0.22
N LEU A 64 2.35 -12.45 -1.39
CA LEU A 64 3.75 -12.04 -1.51
C LEU A 64 3.95 -10.55 -1.24
N HIS A 65 2.88 -9.76 -1.14
CA HIS A 65 2.97 -8.32 -0.92
C HIS A 65 3.35 -8.08 0.54
N LEU A 66 4.46 -7.40 0.74
CA LEU A 66 4.95 -6.97 2.05
C LEU A 66 4.24 -5.69 2.49
N ALA A 67 4.06 -4.78 1.55
CA ALA A 67 3.24 -3.58 1.65
C ALA A 67 2.73 -3.18 0.27
N ARG A 68 1.73 -2.29 0.22
CA ARG A 68 1.17 -1.80 -1.05
C ARG A 68 0.56 -0.41 -0.92
N ILE A 69 0.50 0.33 -2.04
CA ILE A 69 -0.22 1.58 -2.22
C ILE A 69 -0.79 1.62 -3.64
N PHE A 70 -1.89 2.34 -3.85
CA PHE A 70 -2.51 2.55 -5.15
C PHE A 70 -2.34 4.00 -5.61
N LEU A 71 -2.20 4.18 -6.91
CA LEU A 71 -2.15 5.46 -7.60
C LEU A 71 -3.20 5.45 -8.72
N ASP A 72 -4.10 6.43 -8.69
CA ASP A 72 -5.13 6.66 -9.70
C ASP A 72 -5.03 8.11 -10.18
N GLY A 73 -4.57 8.30 -11.41
CA GLY A 73 -4.17 9.60 -11.94
C GLY A 73 -3.10 10.26 -11.06
N ASN A 74 -3.53 11.23 -10.25
CA ASN A 74 -2.67 11.97 -9.34
C ASN A 74 -2.96 11.73 -7.86
N THR A 75 -3.81 10.74 -7.57
CA THR A 75 -4.32 10.45 -6.22
C THR A 75 -3.73 9.13 -5.72
N MET A 76 -3.00 9.19 -4.62
CA MET A 76 -2.47 8.02 -3.91
C MET A 76 -3.40 7.61 -2.78
N TYR A 77 -3.65 6.32 -2.59
CA TYR A 77 -4.51 5.82 -1.51
C TYR A 77 -4.24 4.35 -1.15
N GLY A 78 -4.87 3.88 -0.06
CA GLY A 78 -4.87 2.46 0.31
C GLY A 78 -3.52 1.91 0.76
N ALA A 79 -2.63 2.77 1.29
CA ALA A 79 -1.35 2.36 1.85
C ALA A 79 -1.56 1.31 2.96
N LYS A 80 -0.99 0.12 2.78
CA LYS A 80 -1.15 -1.00 3.73
C LYS A 80 0.15 -1.77 3.85
N VAL A 81 0.65 -1.85 5.08
CA VAL A 81 1.72 -2.79 5.46
C VAL A 81 1.07 -4.10 5.86
N ILE A 82 1.44 -5.18 5.17
CA ILE A 82 0.86 -6.51 5.37
C ILE A 82 1.68 -7.28 6.38
N ASN A 83 3.02 -7.16 6.33
CA ASN A 83 3.90 -7.75 7.31
C ASN A 83 4.41 -6.70 8.30
N LYS A 84 3.82 -6.66 9.50
CA LYS A 84 4.17 -5.68 10.55
C LYS A 84 5.59 -5.85 11.11
N THR A 85 6.28 -6.96 10.84
CA THR A 85 7.64 -7.19 11.35
C THR A 85 8.72 -6.54 10.48
N LEU A 86 8.35 -5.89 9.37
CA LEU A 86 9.30 -5.30 8.42
C LEU A 86 10.05 -4.06 8.94
N GLY A 87 9.52 -3.40 9.96
CA GLY A 87 10.04 -2.12 10.44
C GLY A 87 8.90 -1.15 10.73
N GLU A 88 9.23 0.13 10.88
CA GLU A 88 8.22 1.16 11.10
C GLU A 88 7.37 1.37 9.85
N THR A 89 6.06 1.52 10.04
CA THR A 89 5.11 1.76 8.96
C THR A 89 5.50 2.98 8.12
N ALA A 90 6.09 4.00 8.74
CA ALA A 90 6.55 5.21 8.05
C ALA A 90 7.64 4.90 7.01
N ASP A 91 8.63 4.08 7.35
CA ASP A 91 9.73 3.72 6.45
C ASP A 91 9.25 2.84 5.30
N VAL A 92 8.40 1.85 5.62
CA VAL A 92 7.85 0.90 4.65
C VAL A 92 6.94 1.63 3.65
N CYS A 93 6.02 2.46 4.15
CA CYS A 93 5.13 3.24 3.29
C CYS A 93 5.87 4.37 2.58
N GLY A 94 6.91 4.96 3.19
CA GLY A 94 7.72 6.02 2.58
C GLY A 94 8.30 5.60 1.24
N ARG A 95 8.93 4.41 1.17
CA ARG A 95 9.45 3.86 -0.10
C ARG A 95 8.39 3.69 -1.18
N LEU A 96 7.18 3.30 -0.79
CA LEU A 96 6.05 3.14 -1.70
C LEU A 96 5.50 4.48 -2.18
N VAL A 97 5.42 5.47 -1.28
CA VAL A 97 5.00 6.82 -1.59
C VAL A 97 6.01 7.49 -2.52
N ASP A 98 7.31 7.37 -2.27
CA ASP A 98 8.36 7.92 -3.14
C ASP A 98 8.27 7.35 -4.56
N ALA A 99 8.04 6.04 -4.69
CA ALA A 99 7.85 5.39 -5.99
C ALA A 99 6.57 5.90 -6.69
N ALA A 100 5.47 6.04 -5.95
CA ALA A 100 4.22 6.57 -6.49
C ALA A 100 4.32 8.06 -6.87
N LEU A 101 5.06 8.86 -6.10
CA LEU A 101 5.29 10.28 -6.34
C LEU A 101 6.12 10.54 -7.58
N ASN A 102 7.11 9.68 -7.86
CA ASN A 102 7.92 9.79 -9.09
C ASN A 102 7.10 9.63 -10.36
N ASP A 103 6.03 8.83 -10.29
CA ASP A 103 5.12 8.59 -11.39
C ASP A 103 3.87 9.49 -11.34
N ALA A 104 3.59 10.10 -10.18
CA ALA A 104 2.52 11.06 -10.04
C ALA A 104 2.88 12.35 -10.81
N GLY A 105 1.86 13.00 -11.37
CA GLY A 105 2.03 14.24 -12.10
C GLY A 105 2.26 15.45 -11.19
N GLN A 106 1.84 16.62 -11.65
CA GLN A 106 1.90 17.84 -10.83
C GLN A 106 0.81 17.84 -9.78
N ASN A 107 1.15 18.19 -8.52
CA ASN A 107 0.24 18.29 -7.36
C ASN A 107 -0.35 16.95 -6.85
N PRO A 108 0.49 15.94 -6.54
CA PRO A 108 0.03 14.65 -6.04
C PRO A 108 -0.83 14.81 -4.79
N GLN A 109 -1.98 14.16 -4.77
CA GLN A 109 -2.90 14.13 -3.63
C GLN A 109 -2.78 12.78 -2.91
N ALA A 110 -2.79 12.78 -1.59
CA ALA A 110 -2.83 11.57 -0.80
C ALA A 110 -4.18 11.49 -0.08
N ARG A 111 -4.91 10.39 -0.29
CA ARG A 111 -6.13 10.08 0.43
C ARG A 111 -5.84 8.95 1.40
N SER A 112 -5.87 9.29 2.68
CA SER A 112 -5.83 8.27 3.73
C SER A 112 -7.21 7.62 3.80
N THR A 113 -7.36 6.47 3.16
CA THR A 113 -8.44 5.54 3.50
C THR A 113 -8.04 4.90 4.82
N LEU A 114 -8.32 5.57 5.92
CA LEU A 114 -8.29 4.93 7.23
C LEU A 114 -9.40 3.87 7.19
N HIS A 115 -9.08 2.66 6.74
CA HIS A 115 -10.06 1.57 6.66
C HIS A 115 -10.75 1.36 8.02
N GLY A 116 -10.01 1.56 9.11
CA GLY A 116 -10.57 1.60 10.46
C GLY A 116 -11.55 2.75 10.69
N LEU A 117 -11.25 3.97 10.23
CA LEU A 117 -12.16 5.11 10.31
C LEU A 117 -13.42 4.88 9.48
N SER A 118 -13.27 4.43 8.22
CA SER A 118 -14.40 4.10 7.35
C SER A 118 -15.28 3.02 7.96
N GLN A 119 -14.67 1.94 8.47
CA GLN A 119 -15.40 0.85 9.13
C GLN A 119 -16.10 1.35 10.41
N TRP A 120 -15.41 2.14 11.22
CA TRP A 120 -15.97 2.73 12.44
C TRP A 120 -17.15 3.66 12.14
N VAL A 121 -17.04 4.51 11.12
CA VAL A 121 -18.13 5.38 10.66
C VAL A 121 -19.32 4.57 10.12
N ILE A 122 -19.08 3.42 9.48
CA ILE A 122 -20.15 2.55 8.97
C ILE A 122 -20.83 1.75 10.09
N ASP A 123 -20.05 1.13 10.98
CA ASP A 123 -20.54 0.20 11.99
C ASP A 123 -21.09 0.92 13.23
N GLU A 124 -20.51 2.07 13.59
CA GLU A 124 -20.83 2.80 14.81
C GLU A 124 -21.46 4.17 14.53
N LYS A 125 -22.03 4.38 13.34
CA LYS A 125 -22.62 5.66 12.90
C LYS A 125 -23.49 6.35 13.96
N ASP A 126 -24.31 5.57 14.65
CA ASP A 126 -25.26 6.07 15.67
C ASP A 126 -24.61 6.38 17.03
N SER A 127 -23.40 5.89 17.27
CA SER A 127 -22.66 6.04 18.54
C SER A 127 -21.59 7.13 18.48
N ILE A 128 -21.33 7.70 17.29
CA ILE A 128 -20.32 8.74 17.09
C ILE A 128 -20.97 10.12 17.30
N GLU A 129 -20.65 10.76 18.42
CA GLU A 129 -21.18 12.09 18.77
C GLU A 129 -20.90 13.13 17.67
N ALA A 130 -19.72 13.09 17.04
CA ALA A 130 -19.37 13.99 15.95
C ALA A 130 -20.27 13.84 14.71
N LEU A 131 -20.84 12.65 14.46
CA LEU A 131 -21.78 12.42 13.36
C LEU A 131 -23.20 12.89 13.69
N GLN A 132 -23.58 12.90 14.97
CA GLN A 132 -24.90 13.32 15.42
C GLN A 132 -25.11 14.84 15.30
N THR A 133 -24.02 15.60 15.26
CA THR A 133 -24.05 17.07 15.12
C THR A 133 -24.07 17.55 13.67
N LEU A 134 -23.91 16.64 12.70
CA LEU A 134 -23.84 16.97 11.28
C LEU A 134 -25.23 17.20 10.68
N ASP A 135 -25.30 18.07 9.67
CA ASP A 135 -26.48 18.16 8.84
C ASP A 135 -26.61 16.94 7.90
N GLU A 136 -27.78 16.74 7.31
CA GLU A 136 -28.10 15.58 6.48
C GLU A 136 -27.17 15.48 5.25
N ASN A 137 -26.75 16.62 4.69
CA ASN A 137 -25.87 16.68 3.51
C ASN A 137 -24.42 16.31 3.86
N GLN A 138 -23.93 16.78 5.01
CA GLN A 138 -22.60 16.47 5.54
C GLN A 138 -22.53 14.99 5.92
N LEU A 139 -23.58 14.47 6.54
CA LEU A 139 -23.67 13.06 6.89
C LEU A 139 -23.66 12.17 5.65
N GLU A 140 -24.35 12.56 4.59
CA GLU A 140 -24.35 11.87 3.30
C GLU A 140 -22.96 11.90 2.66
N ALA A 141 -22.29 13.06 2.64
CA ALA A 141 -20.94 13.19 2.09
C ALA A 141 -19.91 12.34 2.87
N VAL A 142 -19.96 12.35 4.20
CA VAL A 142 -19.10 11.52 5.06
C VAL A 142 -19.40 10.04 4.87
N SER A 143 -20.68 9.66 4.75
CA SER A 143 -21.08 8.28 4.47
C SER A 143 -20.62 7.82 3.09
N ALA A 144 -20.67 8.70 2.08
CA ALA A 144 -20.16 8.41 0.74
C ALA A 144 -18.66 8.14 0.77
N VAL A 145 -17.88 9.01 1.43
CA VAL A 145 -16.43 8.81 1.61
C VAL A 145 -16.13 7.54 2.41
N ALA A 146 -16.90 7.24 3.46
CA ALA A 146 -16.75 6.02 4.24
C ALA A 146 -16.99 4.76 3.41
N ASN A 147 -17.99 4.78 2.53
CA ASN A 147 -18.30 3.69 1.60
C ASN A 147 -17.35 3.61 0.40
N GLY A 148 -16.35 4.50 0.32
CA GLY A 148 -15.32 4.48 -0.71
C GLY A 148 -15.66 5.27 -1.97
N ASP A 149 -16.62 6.21 -1.90
CA ASP A 149 -16.79 7.19 -2.97
C ASP A 149 -15.54 8.07 -3.06
N SER A 150 -14.85 7.94 -4.19
CA SER A 150 -13.62 8.65 -4.49
C SER A 150 -13.83 9.87 -5.38
N SER A 151 -15.06 10.32 -5.61
CA SER A 151 -15.30 11.56 -6.34
C SER A 151 -14.69 12.77 -5.60
N ASP A 152 -14.06 13.68 -6.35
CA ASP A 152 -13.46 14.91 -5.79
C ASP A 152 -14.51 15.78 -5.08
N GLY A 153 -15.77 15.74 -5.54
CA GLY A 153 -16.88 16.46 -4.94
C GLY A 153 -17.27 15.92 -3.55
N ALA A 154 -17.43 14.60 -3.41
CA ALA A 154 -17.80 13.98 -2.13
C ALA A 154 -16.71 14.18 -1.07
N TYR A 155 -15.44 14.00 -1.45
CA TYR A 155 -14.33 14.21 -0.51
C TYR A 155 -14.19 15.68 -0.11
N SER A 156 -14.31 16.62 -1.04
CA SER A 156 -14.21 18.05 -0.74
C SER A 156 -15.33 18.51 0.21
N ALA A 157 -16.55 17.99 0.01
CA ALA A 157 -17.69 18.28 0.88
C ALA A 157 -17.54 17.67 2.28
N ALA A 158 -16.97 16.47 2.38
CA ALA A 158 -16.77 15.77 3.65
C ALA A 158 -15.46 16.13 4.38
N LYS A 159 -14.53 16.84 3.73
CA LYS A 159 -13.14 16.97 4.18
C LYS A 159 -12.98 17.41 5.63
N GLU A 160 -13.64 18.49 6.02
CA GLU A 160 -13.51 19.06 7.37
C GLU A 160 -13.97 18.06 8.44
N GLU A 161 -15.11 17.42 8.20
CA GLU A 161 -15.70 16.45 9.13
C GLU A 161 -14.95 15.12 9.13
N TRP A 162 -14.47 14.68 7.97
CA TRP A 162 -13.60 13.52 7.83
C TRP A 162 -12.30 13.68 8.62
N GLU A 163 -11.69 14.87 8.59
CA GLU A 163 -10.50 15.18 9.38
C GLU A 163 -10.79 15.25 10.89
N LYS A 164 -11.96 15.73 11.32
CA LYS A 164 -12.38 15.71 12.73
C LYS A 164 -12.60 14.27 13.22
N LEU A 165 -13.31 13.45 12.44
CA LEU A 165 -13.54 12.04 12.74
C LEU A 165 -12.23 11.26 12.78
N ALA A 166 -11.28 11.54 11.88
CA ALA A 166 -9.96 10.93 11.90
C ALA A 166 -9.20 11.24 13.20
N LYS A 167 -9.29 12.48 13.71
CA LYS A 167 -8.66 12.86 14.99
C LYS A 167 -9.32 12.15 16.17
N GLU A 168 -10.65 12.08 16.20
CA GLU A 168 -11.39 11.38 17.26
C GLU A 168 -11.08 9.89 17.27
N PHE A 169 -11.05 9.26 16.10
CA PHE A 169 -10.70 7.85 15.93
C PHE A 169 -9.30 7.53 16.47
N VAL A 170 -8.32 8.40 16.22
CA VAL A 170 -6.95 8.26 16.75
C VAL A 170 -6.89 8.45 18.26
N LEU A 171 -7.77 9.26 18.85
CA LEU A 171 -7.82 9.46 20.31
C LEU A 171 -8.53 8.32 21.06
N LYS A 172 -9.44 7.60 20.39
CA LYS A 172 -10.18 6.46 20.96
C LYS A 172 -9.46 5.12 20.79
N GLY A 173 -8.58 4.98 19.79
CA GLY A 173 -7.77 3.78 19.52
C GLY A 173 -6.39 3.80 20.18
#